data_AF-I1LUU8-F1
#
_entry.id   AF-I1LUU8-F1
#
_cell.length_a   1.000
_cell.length_b   1.000
_cell.length_c   1.000
_cell.angle_alpha   90.00
_cell.angle_beta   90.00
_cell.angle_gamma   90.00
#
_symmetry.space_group_name_H-M   'P 1'
#
loop_
_entity.id
_entity.type
_entity.pdbx_description
1 polymer ?
#
loop_
_entity_poly.entity_id
_entity_poly.type
_entity_poly.pdbx_seq_one_letter_code
_entity_poly.pdbx_strand_id
1 'polypeptide(L)'
;MEQDYLLDFEDYFPSMIARMGAEGFIGELCNGFRLLMDVNKGLITFESLKLNCYLLGLDVMDDELACMLMEGDLDGDGALSQMEFCILMFRLSSCLCTPHGGGGGDGGSGGSGGDPMLMNVM
;
A
#
# COMPACT_ATOMS: atom_id res chain seq x y z
N MET A 1 -12.31 14.42 24.10
CA MET A 1 -11.10 13.58 23.93
C MET A 1 -11.28 12.88 22.60
N GLU A 2 -10.90 13.54 21.53
CA GLU A 2 -10.70 12.82 20.27
C GLU A 2 -9.37 12.09 20.45
N GLN A 3 -9.46 10.77 20.50
CA GLN A 3 -8.34 9.90 20.78
C GLN A 3 -7.44 10.00 19.55
N ASP A 4 -6.24 10.58 19.73
CA ASP A 4 -5.12 10.47 18.81
C ASP A 4 -4.89 8.98 18.51
N TYR A 5 -5.54 8.51 17.44
CA TYR A 5 -5.28 7.23 16.81
C TYR A 5 -4.20 7.39 15.73
N LEU A 6 -3.27 8.33 15.97
CA LEU A 6 -1.91 8.30 15.47
C LEU A 6 -1.24 7.07 16.11
N LEU A 7 -1.70 5.89 15.72
CA LEU A 7 -0.88 4.70 15.85
C LEU A 7 0.42 5.05 15.13
N ASP A 8 1.52 5.02 15.87
CA ASP A 8 2.89 5.21 15.39
C ASP A 8 3.14 4.31 14.18
N PHE A 9 2.74 4.80 13.01
CA PHE A 9 2.66 4.05 11.76
C PHE A 9 4.05 3.82 11.17
N GLU A 10 5.05 4.57 11.66
CA GLU A 10 6.42 4.64 11.15
C GLU A 10 7.10 3.27 11.06
N ASP A 11 6.68 2.28 11.87
CA ASP A 11 7.36 0.99 11.95
C ASP A 11 6.46 -0.24 11.76
N TYR A 12 5.30 -0.16 11.07
CA TYR A 12 4.45 -1.34 10.88
C TYR A 12 5.18 -2.52 10.26
N PHE A 13 6.02 -2.27 9.25
CA PHE A 13 6.79 -3.33 8.59
C PHE A 13 7.89 -3.92 9.47
N PRO A 14 8.85 -3.13 10.00
CA PRO A 14 9.88 -3.65 10.89
C PRO A 14 9.28 -4.32 12.13
N SER A 15 8.20 -3.79 12.68
CA SER A 15 7.55 -4.37 13.86
C SER A 15 6.77 -5.65 13.54
N MET A 16 6.08 -5.73 12.39
CA MET A 16 5.39 -6.94 11.96
C MET A 16 6.39 -8.05 11.64
N ILE A 17 7.47 -7.75 10.90
CA ILE A 17 8.57 -8.69 10.65
C ILE A 17 9.26 -9.08 11.96
N ALA A 18 9.49 -8.15 12.90
CA ALA A 18 10.11 -8.46 14.19
C ALA A 18 9.22 -9.35 15.07
N ARG A 19 7.89 -9.22 14.98
CA ARG A 19 6.94 -10.02 15.77
C ARG A 19 6.61 -11.37 15.15
N MET A 20 6.48 -11.45 13.83
CA MET A 20 6.05 -12.66 13.11
C MET A 20 7.20 -13.40 12.41
N GLY A 21 8.36 -12.77 12.29
CA GLY A 21 9.43 -13.24 11.40
C GLY A 21 9.14 -12.93 9.93
N ALA A 22 10.18 -13.01 9.10
CA ALA A 22 10.05 -12.75 7.66
C ALA A 22 9.05 -13.70 6.98
N GLU A 23 9.00 -14.97 7.41
CA GLU A 23 8.07 -15.96 6.86
C GLU A 23 6.61 -15.64 7.19
N GLY A 24 6.32 -15.27 8.44
CA GLY A 24 4.97 -14.84 8.84
C GLY A 24 4.54 -13.56 8.12
N PHE A 25 5.46 -12.62 7.96
CA PHE A 25 5.23 -11.40 7.21
C PHE A 25 4.91 -11.64 5.72
N ILE A 26 5.66 -12.51 5.05
CA ILE A 26 5.35 -12.93 3.67
C ILE A 26 3.98 -13.61 3.61
N GLY A 27 3.60 -14.37 4.64
CA GLY A 27 2.26 -14.94 4.78
C GLY A 27 1.16 -13.88 4.74
N GLU A 28 1.33 -12.79 5.49
CA GLU A 28 0.38 -11.67 5.52
C GLU A 28 0.33 -10.91 4.19
N LEU A 29 1.48 -10.69 3.54
CA LEU A 29 1.52 -10.17 2.17
C LEU A 29 0.70 -11.05 1.21
N CYS A 30 0.87 -12.37 1.29
CA CYS A 30 0.13 -13.31 0.45
C CYS A 30 -1.38 -13.29 0.75
N ASN A 31 -1.76 -13.08 2.01
CA ASN A 31 -3.16 -12.96 2.42
C ASN A 31 -3.77 -11.64 1.91
N GLY A 32 -3.07 -10.52 2.09
CA GLY A 32 -3.46 -9.21 1.55
C GLY A 32 -3.60 -9.24 0.02
N PHE A 33 -2.67 -9.90 -0.67
CA PHE A 33 -2.78 -10.10 -2.12
C PHE A 33 -4.08 -10.83 -2.50
N ARG A 34 -4.41 -11.91 -1.79
CA ARG A 34 -5.63 -12.69 -2.04
C ARG A 34 -6.91 -11.92 -1.75
N LEU A 35 -6.88 -10.97 -0.82
CA LEU A 35 -8.01 -10.10 -0.52
C LEU A 35 -8.26 -9.06 -1.62
N LEU A 36 -7.20 -8.60 -2.30
CA LEU A 36 -7.27 -7.52 -3.28
C LEU A 36 -7.35 -8.00 -4.74
N MET A 37 -6.97 -9.25 -5.02
CA MET A 37 -6.89 -9.78 -6.39
C MET A 37 -8.26 -10.02 -7.05
N ASP A 38 -8.25 -10.00 -8.38
CA ASP A 38 -9.30 -10.60 -9.20
C ASP A 38 -9.12 -12.12 -9.18
N VAL A 39 -10.11 -12.81 -8.63
CA VAL A 39 -10.11 -14.29 -8.49
C VAL A 39 -10.04 -15.00 -9.84
N ASN A 40 -10.59 -14.41 -10.90
CA ASN A 40 -10.60 -15.03 -12.22
C ASN A 40 -9.25 -14.89 -12.93
N LYS A 41 -8.54 -13.79 -12.67
CA LYS A 41 -7.24 -13.50 -13.32
C LYS A 41 -6.05 -14.00 -12.51
N GLY A 42 -6.17 -14.10 -11.20
CA GLY A 42 -5.02 -14.41 -10.35
C GLY A 42 -4.13 -13.20 -10.04
N LEU A 43 -4.58 -11.98 -10.34
CA LEU A 43 -3.81 -10.74 -10.31
C LEU A 43 -4.61 -9.61 -9.66
N ILE A 44 -3.95 -8.63 -9.06
CA ILE A 44 -4.60 -7.38 -8.62
C ILE A 44 -4.71 -6.45 -9.81
N THR A 45 -5.93 -6.21 -10.25
CA THR A 45 -6.23 -5.25 -11.32
C THR A 45 -6.70 -3.94 -10.72
N PHE A 46 -6.75 -2.88 -11.53
CA PHE A 46 -7.34 -1.61 -11.09
C PHE A 46 -8.76 -1.79 -10.56
N GLU A 47 -9.58 -2.56 -11.27
CA GLU A 47 -10.97 -2.81 -10.89
C GLU A 47 -11.08 -3.64 -9.62
N SER A 48 -10.28 -4.71 -9.47
CA SER A 48 -10.32 -5.53 -8.26
C SER A 48 -9.77 -4.77 -7.06
N LEU A 49 -8.71 -4.00 -7.23
CA LEU A 49 -8.14 -3.17 -6.17
C LEU A 49 -9.18 -2.15 -5.69
N LYS A 50 -9.79 -1.40 -6.62
CA LYS A 50 -10.84 -0.43 -6.32
C LYS A 50 -12.03 -1.05 -5.59
N LEU A 51 -12.54 -2.16 -6.12
CA LEU A 51 -13.68 -2.86 -5.53
C LEU A 51 -13.36 -3.39 -4.14
N ASN A 52 -12.22 -4.05 -3.97
CA ASN A 52 -11.86 -4.68 -2.71
C ASN A 52 -11.50 -3.64 -1.63
N CYS A 53 -10.82 -2.54 -1.99
CA CYS A 53 -10.62 -1.42 -1.09
C CYS A 53 -11.96 -0.84 -0.60
N TYR A 54 -12.91 -0.62 -1.52
CA TYR A 54 -14.25 -0.17 -1.17
C TYR A 54 -14.98 -1.15 -0.24
N LEU A 55 -14.87 -2.46 -0.49
CA LEU A 55 -15.47 -3.50 0.37
C LEU A 55 -14.84 -3.58 1.75
N LEU A 56 -13.55 -3.22 1.86
CA LEU A 56 -12.84 -3.11 3.13
C LEU A 56 -13.16 -1.80 3.88
N GLY A 57 -13.97 -0.91 3.29
CA GLY A 57 -14.30 0.39 3.86
C GLY A 57 -13.17 1.42 3.72
N LEU A 58 -12.21 1.18 2.82
CA LEU A 58 -11.16 2.11 2.47
C LEU A 58 -11.65 3.01 1.34
N ASP A 59 -11.74 4.32 1.61
CA ASP A 59 -12.07 5.33 0.61
C ASP A 59 -10.76 5.76 -0.07
N VAL A 60 -10.45 5.14 -1.20
CA VAL A 60 -9.22 5.37 -1.96
C VAL A 60 -9.57 5.97 -3.31
N MET A 61 -8.89 7.06 -3.66
CA MET A 61 -9.14 7.76 -4.90
C MET A 61 -8.54 7.00 -6.10
N ASP A 62 -9.17 7.13 -7.26
CA ASP A 62 -8.78 6.42 -8.48
C ASP A 62 -7.33 6.74 -8.90
N ASP A 63 -6.84 7.95 -8.63
CA ASP A 63 -5.46 8.37 -8.89
C ASP A 63 -4.46 7.69 -7.96
N GLU A 64 -4.77 7.55 -6.67
CA GLU A 64 -3.95 6.80 -5.71
C GLU A 64 -3.86 5.32 -6.10
N LEU A 65 -5.00 4.70 -6.45
CA LEU A 65 -5.04 3.31 -6.92
C LEU A 65 -4.25 3.11 -8.21
N ALA A 66 -4.35 4.05 -9.15
CA ALA A 66 -3.61 4.00 -10.41
C ALA A 66 -2.10 4.16 -10.16
N CYS A 67 -1.71 5.05 -9.24
CA CYS A 67 -0.30 5.20 -8.83
C CYS A 67 0.25 3.91 -8.22
N MET A 68 -0.53 3.22 -7.37
CA MET A 68 -0.12 1.95 -6.76
C MET A 68 0.16 0.87 -7.80
N LEU A 69 -0.74 0.73 -8.78
CA LEU A 69 -0.56 -0.19 -9.89
C LEU A 69 0.66 0.19 -10.73
N MET A 70 0.76 1.45 -11.15
CA MET A 70 1.87 1.92 -11.98
C MET A 70 3.23 1.74 -11.32
N GLU A 71 3.33 1.91 -9.99
CA GLU A 71 4.58 1.77 -9.25
C GLU A 71 4.98 0.31 -9.01
N GLY A 72 3.98 -0.58 -8.90
CA GLY A 72 4.18 -1.99 -8.60
C GLY A 72 4.27 -2.89 -9.83
N ASP A 73 3.64 -2.50 -10.95
CA ASP A 73 3.59 -3.25 -12.20
C ASP A 73 4.97 -3.17 -12.88
N LEU A 74 5.75 -4.25 -12.75
CA LEU A 74 7.14 -4.29 -13.20
C LEU A 74 7.24 -4.83 -14.62
N ASP A 75 6.26 -5.60 -15.08
CA ASP A 75 6.22 -6.16 -16.43
C ASP A 75 5.34 -5.37 -17.42
N GLY A 76 4.51 -4.46 -16.91
CA GLY A 76 3.66 -3.56 -17.69
C GLY A 76 2.36 -4.21 -18.18
N ASP A 77 1.87 -5.26 -17.51
CA ASP A 77 0.62 -5.93 -17.89
C ASP A 77 -0.65 -5.20 -17.43
N GLY A 78 -0.49 -4.12 -16.65
CA GLY A 78 -1.57 -3.31 -16.10
C GLY A 78 -2.20 -3.91 -14.84
N ALA A 79 -1.56 -4.89 -14.22
CA ALA A 79 -1.98 -5.56 -13.00
C ALA A 79 -0.76 -5.80 -12.08
N LEU A 80 -1.01 -6.29 -10.86
CA LEU A 80 0.04 -6.76 -9.97
C LEU A 80 -0.09 -8.26 -9.79
N SER A 81 0.97 -8.98 -10.12
CA SER A 81 1.18 -10.34 -9.65
C SER A 81 1.49 -10.36 -8.15
N GLN A 82 1.44 -11.55 -7.55
CA GLN A 82 1.79 -11.70 -6.14
C GLN A 82 3.22 -11.25 -5.83
N MET A 83 4.16 -11.49 -6.75
CA MET A 83 5.55 -11.07 -6.58
C MET A 83 5.69 -9.55 -6.63
N GLU A 84 5.06 -8.91 -7.62
CA GLU A 84 5.06 -7.45 -7.79
C GLU A 84 4.43 -6.75 -6.59
N PHE A 85 3.29 -7.27 -6.13
CA PHE A 85 2.66 -6.81 -4.90
C PHE A 85 3.63 -6.89 -3.72
N CYS A 86 4.26 -8.04 -3.48
CA CYS A 86 5.24 -8.18 -2.41
C CYS A 86 6.39 -7.16 -2.56
N ILE A 87 6.97 -7.03 -3.76
CA ILE A 87 8.05 -6.07 -4.03
C ILE A 87 7.61 -4.64 -3.76
N LEU A 88 6.42 -4.24 -4.24
CA LEU A 88 5.85 -2.92 -3.99
C LEU A 88 5.76 -2.67 -2.48
N MET A 89 5.25 -3.63 -1.72
CA MET A 89 5.12 -3.51 -0.26
C MET A 89 6.49 -3.31 0.43
N PHE A 90 7.52 -4.06 0.01
CA PHE A 90 8.89 -3.86 0.49
C PHE A 90 9.52 -2.53 0.02
N ARG A 91 9.13 -1.99 -1.13
CA ARG A 91 9.63 -0.69 -1.63
C ARG A 91 8.99 0.47 -0.88
N LEU A 92 7.68 0.40 -0.60
CA LEU A 92 6.97 1.44 0.16
C LEU A 92 7.53 1.59 1.57
N SER A 93 7.95 0.50 2.22
CA SER A 93 8.61 0.58 3.54
C SER A 93 9.93 1.35 3.52
N SER A 94 10.64 1.35 2.39
CA SER A 94 11.90 2.08 2.22
C SER A 94 11.68 3.55 1.85
N CYS A 95 10.48 3.90 1.36
CA CYS A 95 10.14 5.25 0.88
C CYS A 95 9.58 6.17 1.99
N LEU A 96 9.24 5.62 3.17
CA LEU A 96 8.79 6.41 4.33
C LEU A 96 9.85 7.43 4.82
N CYS A 97 11.08 7.40 4.30
CA CYS A 97 12.15 8.33 4.67
C CYS A 97 12.54 9.24 3.50
N THR A 98 11.64 10.13 3.07
CA THR A 98 12.07 11.39 2.44
C THR A 98 11.43 12.58 3.17
N PRO A 99 12.06 13.10 4.23
CA PRO A 99 11.75 14.46 4.67
C PRO A 99 12.20 15.37 3.52
N HIS A 100 11.25 15.88 2.74
CA HIS A 100 11.55 16.86 1.70
C HIS A 100 11.95 18.18 2.36
N GLY A 101 13.21 18.22 2.82
CA GLY A 101 13.94 19.46 3.01
C GLY A 101 14.26 20.03 1.63
N GLY A 102 13.68 21.20 1.33
CA GLY A 102 14.26 22.14 0.38
C GLY A 102 13.35 22.55 -0.77
N GLY A 103 12.85 23.80 -0.69
CA GLY A 103 12.50 24.58 -1.88
C GLY A 103 11.04 25.01 -1.92
N GLY A 104 10.81 26.32 -1.78
CA GLY A 104 9.48 26.92 -1.73
C GLY A 104 8.71 26.89 -3.04
N GLY A 105 7.41 27.14 -2.93
CA GLY A 105 6.48 27.22 -4.05
C GLY A 105 5.05 27.07 -3.55
N ASP A 106 4.45 28.19 -3.19
CA ASP A 106 3.05 28.32 -2.81
C ASP A 106 2.11 27.63 -3.83
N GLY A 107 1.25 26.72 -3.39
CA GLY A 107 0.27 26.11 -4.28
C GLY A 107 -0.48 24.90 -3.72
N GLY A 108 -1.39 25.16 -2.78
CA GLY A 108 -2.69 24.49 -2.66
C GLY A 108 -2.81 22.96 -2.70
N SER A 109 -3.32 22.44 -1.57
CA SER A 109 -4.26 21.33 -1.44
C SER A 109 -3.70 19.91 -1.33
N GLY A 110 -3.93 19.31 -0.16
CA GLY A 110 -4.03 17.86 0.01
C GLY A 110 -2.74 17.17 0.42
N GLY A 111 -2.28 17.41 1.64
CA GLY A 111 -1.37 16.47 2.30
C GLY A 111 -2.15 15.19 2.64
N SER A 112 -2.17 14.23 1.72
CA SER A 112 -2.27 12.80 2.06
C SER A 112 -0.86 12.24 1.92
N GLY A 113 0.02 12.71 2.80
CA GLY A 113 1.41 12.30 2.84
C GLY A 113 1.49 10.89 3.36
N GLY A 114 1.53 9.92 2.45
CA GLY A 114 2.43 8.77 2.60
C GLY A 114 2.03 7.67 3.56
N ASP A 115 0.82 7.65 4.13
CA ASP A 115 0.34 6.41 4.76
C ASP A 115 0.20 5.36 3.65
N PRO A 116 1.01 4.28 3.64
CA PRO A 116 0.87 3.25 2.64
C PRO A 116 -0.46 2.55 2.94
N MET A 117 -1.54 2.98 2.27
CA MET A 117 -2.90 2.43 2.37
C MET A 117 -2.92 0.90 2.32
N LEU A 118 -2.00 0.32 1.56
CA LEU A 118 -1.82 -1.12 1.46
C LEU A 118 -1.33 -1.79 2.76
N MET A 119 -0.62 -1.08 3.64
CA MET A 119 -0.34 -1.57 4.99
C MET A 119 -1.59 -1.54 5.88
N ASN A 120 -2.56 -0.65 5.66
CA ASN A 120 -3.84 -0.70 6.39
C ASN A 120 -4.72 -1.89 5.98
N VAL A 121 -4.45 -2.49 4.82
CA VAL A 121 -5.11 -3.71 4.37
C VAL A 121 -4.56 -4.96 5.10
N MET A 122 -3.36 -4.88 5.68
CA MET A 122 -2.66 -5.98 6.36
C MET A 122 -2.71 -5.85 7.88
#